data_AF-A0A9E4IR04-F1
#
_entry.id   AF-A0A9E4IR04-F1
#
_cell.length_a   1.000
_cell.length_b   1.000
_cell.length_c   1.000
_cell.angle_alpha   90.00
_cell.angle_beta   90.00
_cell.angle_gamma   90.00
#
_symmetry.space_group_name_H-M   'P 1'
#
loop_
_entity.id
_entity.type
_entity.pdbx_description
1 polymer ?
#
loop_
_entity_poly.entity_id
_entity_poly.type
_entity_poly.pdbx_seq_one_letter_code
_entity_poly.pdbx_strand_id
1 'polypeptide(L)'
;GTVDKFQGQEAPIAIYSMATSTADEAPRGMEFLYSLHRLNVATSRARCVAAIVACLSLLTPDCRTPEQMRLANPFCRFLELAEAIPTEP
;
A
#
# COMPACT_ATOMS: atom_id res chain seq x y z
N GLY A 1 3.32 -11.94 8.41
CA GLY A 1 2.82 -12.87 7.36
C GLY A 1 2.59 -12.10 6.07
N THR A 2 2.03 -12.71 5.02
CA THR A 2 1.58 -11.96 3.84
C THR A 2 0.15 -11.47 4.05
N VAL A 3 -0.24 -10.42 3.33
CA VAL A 3 -1.62 -9.90 3.34
C VAL A 3 -2.65 -10.98 2.94
N ASP A 4 -2.27 -11.89 2.03
CA ASP A 4 -3.15 -12.98 1.59
C ASP A 4 -3.44 -13.96 2.74
N LYS A 5 -2.44 -14.22 3.60
CA LYS A 5 -2.63 -15.04 4.81
C LYS A 5 -3.41 -14.31 5.90
N PHE A 6 -3.43 -12.98 5.87
CA PHE A 6 -4.17 -12.15 6.82
C PHE A 6 -5.64 -11.96 6.43
N GLN A 7 -6.03 -12.38 5.22
CA GLN A 7 -7.42 -12.29 4.77
C GLN A 7 -8.36 -13.10 5.69
N GLY A 8 -9.45 -12.47 6.12
CA GLY A 8 -10.41 -13.06 7.06
C GLY A 8 -9.97 -13.02 8.52
N GLN A 9 -8.81 -12.43 8.82
CA GLN A 9 -8.32 -12.21 10.18
C GLN A 9 -8.34 -10.72 10.51
N GLU A 10 -8.42 -10.39 11.79
CA GLU A 10 -8.36 -9.01 12.29
C GLU A 10 -7.37 -8.89 13.44
N ALA A 11 -6.82 -7.69 13.61
CA ALA A 11 -5.92 -7.36 14.72
C ALA A 11 -6.23 -5.95 15.26
N PRO A 12 -5.92 -5.65 16.54
CA PRO A 12 -6.01 -4.29 17.06
C PRO A 12 -5.25 -3.27 16.18
N ILE A 13 -4.05 -3.65 15.74
CA ILE A 13 -3.20 -2.85 14.87
C ILE A 13 -2.75 -3.73 13.70
N ALA A 14 -2.80 -3.19 12.47
CA ALA A 14 -2.24 -3.82 11.28
C ALA A 14 -1.13 -2.93 10.71
N ILE A 15 0.06 -3.52 10.52
CA ILE A 15 1.20 -2.85 9.87
C ILE A 15 1.44 -3.54 8.53
N TYR A 16 1.35 -2.77 7.45
CA TYR A 16 1.52 -3.26 6.09
C TYR A 16 2.72 -2.58 5.43
N SER A 17 3.75 -3.36 5.07
CA SER A 17 4.92 -2.85 4.35
C SER A 17 4.78 -3.12 2.86
N MET A 18 5.05 -2.11 2.04
CA MET A 18 5.13 -2.25 0.58
C MET A 18 6.35 -3.07 0.13
N ALA A 19 7.37 -3.20 0.99
CA ALA A 19 8.58 -4.00 0.77
C ALA A 19 9.30 -3.73 -0.57
N THR A 20 9.18 -2.51 -1.09
CA THR A 20 9.75 -2.07 -2.37
C THR A 20 9.89 -0.55 -2.32
N SER A 21 10.92 -0.01 -2.97
CA SER A 21 11.19 1.43 -2.99
C SER A 21 10.56 2.12 -4.20
N THR A 22 10.59 1.48 -5.38
CA THR A 22 10.01 2.04 -6.61
C THR A 22 9.12 1.03 -7.32
N ALA A 23 8.13 1.49 -8.11
CA ALA A 23 7.23 0.60 -8.82
C ALA A 23 7.96 -0.29 -9.85
N ASP A 24 9.05 0.21 -10.44
CA ASP A 24 9.84 -0.50 -11.45
C ASP A 24 10.67 -1.66 -10.88
N GLU A 25 11.02 -1.58 -9.59
CA GLU A 25 11.73 -2.65 -8.86
C GLU A 25 10.79 -3.75 -8.35
N ALA A 26 9.47 -3.59 -8.54
CA ALA A 26 8.49 -4.54 -8.03
C ALA A 26 8.61 -5.88 -8.77
N PRO A 27 9.01 -6.98 -8.11
CA PRO A 27 9.32 -8.26 -8.79
C PRO A 27 8.10 -8.92 -9.43
N ARG A 28 6.89 -8.46 -9.07
CA ARG A 28 5.60 -8.98 -9.56
C ARG A 28 4.79 -7.91 -10.30
N GLY A 29 5.42 -6.81 -10.67
CA GLY A 29 4.79 -5.71 -11.41
C GLY A 29 3.82 -4.86 -10.59
N MET A 30 3.28 -3.84 -11.26
CA MET A 30 2.39 -2.85 -10.66
C MET A 30 1.06 -3.43 -10.20
N GLU A 31 0.47 -4.41 -10.91
CA GLU A 31 -0.83 -4.96 -10.51
C GLU A 31 -0.74 -5.64 -9.13
N PHE A 32 0.38 -6.31 -8.86
CA PHE A 32 0.60 -6.96 -7.58
C PHE A 32 0.93 -5.95 -6.47
N LEU A 33 1.79 -4.97 -6.78
CA LEU A 33 2.22 -3.93 -5.84
C LEU A 33 1.04 -3.06 -5.38
N TYR A 34 0.24 -2.58 -6.33
CA TYR A 34 -0.89 -1.67 -6.10
C TYR A 34 -2.25 -2.38 -6.10
N SER A 35 -2.27 -3.68 -5.80
CA SER A 35 -3.52 -4.43 -5.74
C SER A 35 -4.49 -3.79 -4.75
N LEU A 36 -5.61 -3.28 -5.26
CA LEU A 36 -6.67 -2.68 -4.45
C LEU A 36 -7.23 -3.68 -3.42
N HIS A 37 -7.36 -4.96 -3.79
CA HIS A 37 -7.79 -6.00 -2.87
C HIS A 37 -6.83 -6.13 -1.69
N ARG A 38 -5.52 -6.16 -1.95
CA ARG A 38 -4.50 -6.28 -0.90
C ARG A 38 -4.45 -5.04 -0.01
N LEU A 39 -4.56 -3.85 -0.61
CA LEU A 39 -4.67 -2.61 0.14
C LEU A 39 -5.90 -2.61 1.06
N ASN A 40 -7.07 -3.01 0.54
CA ASN A 40 -8.29 -3.11 1.32
C ASN A 40 -8.18 -4.10 2.47
N VAL A 41 -7.57 -5.27 2.26
CA VAL A 41 -7.32 -6.23 3.36
C VAL A 41 -6.34 -5.64 4.37
N ALA A 42 -5.29 -4.96 3.94
CA ALA A 42 -4.32 -4.34 4.84
C ALA A 42 -4.95 -3.26 5.74
N THR A 43 -5.89 -2.47 5.21
CA THR A 43 -6.49 -1.34 5.94
C THR A 43 -7.75 -1.72 6.70
N SER A 44 -8.63 -2.56 6.16
CA SER A 44 -9.93 -2.90 6.76
C SER A 44 -9.88 -3.93 7.89
N ARG A 45 -8.72 -4.57 8.10
CA ARG A 45 -8.55 -5.62 9.13
C ARG A 45 -7.92 -5.12 10.42
N ALA A 46 -7.51 -3.85 10.45
CA ALA A 46 -7.16 -3.17 11.69
C ALA A 46 -8.43 -2.75 12.43
N ARG A 47 -8.49 -3.03 13.74
CA ARG A 47 -9.61 -2.57 14.58
C ARG A 47 -9.42 -1.16 15.11
N CYS A 48 -8.17 -0.72 15.27
CA CYS A 48 -7.83 0.60 15.81
C CYS A 48 -6.95 1.39 14.84
N VAL A 49 -5.81 0.85 14.42
CA VAL A 49 -4.84 1.56 13.57
C VAL A 49 -4.35 0.67 12.43
N ALA A 50 -4.48 1.17 11.20
CA ALA A 50 -3.83 0.63 10.02
C ALA A 50 -2.65 1.54 9.64
N ALA A 51 -1.43 1.02 9.72
CA ALA A 51 -0.21 1.74 9.36
C ALA A 51 0.40 1.14 8.09
N ILE A 52 0.67 1.97 7.09
CA ILE A 52 1.38 1.54 5.88
C ILE A 52 2.80 2.11 5.90
N VAL A 53 3.78 1.23 5.69
CA VAL A 53 5.20 1.57 5.56
C VAL A 53 5.58 1.48 4.10
N ALA A 54 5.94 2.62 3.50
CA ALA A 54 6.23 2.74 2.08
C ALA A 54 7.31 3.80 1.84
N CYS A 55 8.02 3.67 0.71
CA CYS A 55 8.87 4.74 0.21
C CYS A 55 8.02 5.80 -0.51
N LEU A 56 8.36 7.09 -0.37
CA LEU A 56 7.60 8.18 -0.99
C LEU A 56 7.60 8.11 -2.53
N SER A 57 8.63 7.53 -3.15
CA SER A 57 8.67 7.29 -4.60
C SER A 57 7.55 6.40 -5.12
N LEU A 58 6.93 5.58 -4.26
CA LEU A 58 5.74 4.79 -4.63
C LEU A 58 4.47 5.63 -4.82
N LEU A 59 4.47 6.89 -4.41
CA LEU A 59 3.36 7.83 -4.60
C LEU A 59 3.42 8.54 -5.95
N THR A 60 4.57 8.48 -6.63
CA THR A 60 4.82 9.11 -7.94
C THR A 60 5.37 8.10 -8.95
N PRO A 61 4.66 6.98 -9.25
CA PRO A 61 5.13 6.01 -10.24
C PRO A 61 5.05 6.57 -11.67
N ASP A 62 5.98 6.15 -12.55
CA ASP A 62 5.97 6.47 -13.98
C ASP A 62 4.86 5.69 -14.70
N CYS A 63 3.63 6.21 -14.64
CA CYS A 63 2.48 5.61 -15.30
C CYS A 63 2.42 6.01 -16.78
N ARG A 64 2.63 5.03 -17.67
CA ARG A 64 2.58 5.18 -19.13
C ARG A 64 1.22 4.90 -19.74
N THR A 65 0.28 4.34 -18.96
CA THR A 65 -1.09 4.07 -19.40
C THR A 65 -2.12 4.53 -18.37
N PRO A 66 -3.36 4.84 -18.79
CA PRO A 66 -4.45 5.13 -17.85
C PRO A 66 -4.75 3.98 -16.88
N GLU A 67 -4.43 2.74 -17.26
CA GLU A 67 -4.58 1.57 -16.38
C GLU A 67 -3.59 1.60 -15.22
N GLN A 68 -2.33 1.92 -15.50
CA GLN A 68 -1.31 2.09 -14.44
C GLN A 68 -1.69 3.22 -13.48
N MET A 69 -2.24 4.33 -13.99
CA MET A 69 -2.76 5.41 -13.15
C MET A 69 -3.89 4.92 -12.24
N ARG A 70 -4.83 4.11 -12.76
CA ARG A 70 -5.91 3.52 -11.96
C ARG A 70 -5.39 2.58 -10.87
N LEU A 71 -4.31 1.83 -11.13
CA LEU A 71 -3.68 0.96 -10.14
C LEU A 71 -3.08 1.77 -8.99
N ALA A 72 -2.30 2.81 -9.29
CA ALA A 72 -1.63 3.61 -8.26
C ALA A 72 -2.60 4.51 -7.47
N ASN A 73 -3.69 4.96 -8.10
CA ASN A 73 -4.59 5.97 -7.54
C ASN A 73 -5.12 5.66 -6.12
N PRO A 74 -5.59 4.44 -5.78
CA PRO A 74 -6.02 4.12 -4.41
C PRO A 74 -4.92 4.32 -3.36
N PHE A 75 -3.67 4.02 -3.71
CA PHE A 75 -2.55 4.19 -2.80
C PHE A 75 -2.20 5.68 -2.62
N CYS A 76 -2.21 6.47 -3.69
CA CYS A 76 -2.08 7.92 -3.60
C CYS A 76 -3.23 8.54 -2.79
N ARG A 77 -4.47 8.07 -3.01
CA ARG A 77 -5.65 8.50 -2.25
C ARG A 77 -5.55 8.16 -0.77
N PHE A 78 -4.96 7.02 -0.43
CA PHE A 78 -4.72 6.67 0.97
C PHE A 78 -3.85 7.72 1.67
N LEU A 79 -2.81 8.25 1.02
CA LEU A 79 -1.97 9.30 1.59
C LEU A 79 -2.77 10.57 1.92
N GLU A 80 -3.71 10.96 1.07
CA GLU A 80 -4.56 12.15 1.30
C GLU A 80 -5.48 11.99 2.52
N LEU A 81 -5.77 10.75 2.92
CA LEU A 81 -6.64 10.42 4.03
C LEU A 81 -5.88 10.05 5.30
N ALA A 82 -4.61 9.66 5.17
CA ALA A 82 -3.79 9.20 6.27
C ALA A 82 -3.05 10.34 6.95
N GLU A 83 -2.79 10.20 8.24
CA GLU A 83 -1.83 11.05 8.94
C GLU A 83 -0.41 10.56 8.63
N ALA A 84 0.38 11.40 7.96
CA ALA A 84 1.78 11.10 7.69
C ALA A 84 2.60 11.30 8.97
N ILE A 85 3.20 10.21 9.47
CA ILE A 85 4.12 10.25 10.60
C ILE A 85 5.54 10.43 10.04
N PRO A 86 6.20 11.57 10.27
CA PRO A 86 7.60 11.74 9.87
C PRO A 86 8.44 10.71 10.61
N THR A 87 9.33 10.03 9.87
CA THR A 87 10.41 9.28 10.52
C THR A 87 11.56 10.28 10.71
N GLU A 88 11.83 10.66 11.96
CA GLU A 88 13.08 11.35 12.27
C GLU A 88 14.24 10.38 11.93
N PRO A 89 15.35 10.88 11.35
CA PRO A 89 16.56 10.08 11.19
C PRO A 89 17.21 9.74 12.54
#